data_AF-A0A3B7MHN1-F1
#
_entry.id   AF-A0A3B7MHN1-F1
#
_cell.length_a   1.000
_cell.length_b   1.000
_cell.length_c   1.000
_cell.angle_alpha   90.00
_cell.angle_beta   90.00
_cell.angle_gamma   90.00
#
_symmetry.space_group_name_H-M   'P 1'
#
loop_
_entity.id
_entity.type
_entity.pdbx_description
1 polymer ?
#
loop_
_entity_poly.entity_id
_entity_poly.type
_entity_poly.pdbx_seq_one_letter_code
_entity_poly.pdbx_strand_id
1 'polypeptide(L)'
;MNPRFDRQHHPNHGLTLVECLIAILVVNLGVAMLAAPLLMVAATRLRNDRINQATELARAEVDRLRVMMEQGVEIRTTTLNVLPPASSISATIGQADQLSAQPPPNSLVDCSGALGLPTSATQACRRRLNNTEFAVQVYRGQLSVNSSNLVLAYPVQVRVYSAEAIPVTTSATPVTQEPAAMTSSLVGAETRPLAVLTTEIIRSDSSETLCRLTNCS
;
A
#
# COMPACT_ATOMS: atom_id res chain seq x y z
N MET A 1 -30.24 13.89 -87.61
CA MET A 1 -29.63 12.77 -86.85
C MET A 1 -29.32 13.30 -85.47
N ASN A 2 -30.23 13.16 -84.50
CA ASN A 2 -30.12 13.78 -83.17
C ASN A 2 -29.82 12.70 -82.12
N PRO A 3 -28.90 12.94 -81.16
CA PRO A 3 -28.46 11.95 -80.20
C PRO A 3 -29.54 11.68 -79.14
N ARG A 4 -29.80 10.40 -78.85
CA ARG A 4 -30.59 9.98 -77.69
C ARG A 4 -29.74 10.12 -76.43
N PHE A 5 -30.16 11.01 -75.54
CA PHE A 5 -29.71 11.00 -74.15
C PHE A 5 -30.38 9.83 -73.43
N ASP A 6 -29.60 8.80 -73.11
CA ASP A 6 -30.01 7.78 -72.15
C ASP A 6 -29.92 8.35 -70.73
N ARG A 7 -31.09 8.53 -70.11
CA ARG A 7 -31.23 9.08 -68.77
C ARG A 7 -31.06 7.92 -67.79
N GLN A 8 -29.86 7.77 -67.22
CA GLN A 8 -29.62 6.82 -66.12
C GLN A 8 -30.50 7.18 -64.90
N HIS A 9 -31.58 6.42 -64.70
CA HIS A 9 -32.32 6.42 -63.44
C HIS A 9 -31.45 5.73 -62.38
N HIS A 10 -30.92 6.53 -61.45
CA HIS A 10 -30.40 6.01 -60.21
C HIS A 10 -31.61 5.50 -59.40
N PRO A 11 -31.68 4.21 -59.04
CA PRO A 11 -32.71 3.76 -58.14
C PRO A 11 -32.46 4.44 -56.79
N ASN A 12 -33.35 5.36 -56.43
CA ASN A 12 -33.41 5.92 -55.08
C ASN A 12 -33.79 4.78 -54.12
N HIS A 13 -32.79 4.04 -53.64
CA HIS A 13 -32.92 3.14 -52.52
C HIS A 13 -33.20 4.00 -51.28
N GLY A 14 -34.48 4.27 -51.04
CA GLY A 14 -34.93 4.95 -49.83
C GLY A 14 -34.56 4.12 -48.61
N LEU A 15 -33.90 4.75 -47.62
CA LEU A 15 -33.63 4.15 -46.32
C LEU A 15 -34.90 3.48 -45.80
N THR A 16 -34.88 2.16 -45.68
CA THR A 16 -36.02 1.45 -45.10
C THR A 16 -35.98 1.64 -43.59
N LEU A 17 -37.15 1.85 -42.96
CA LEU A 17 -37.25 1.97 -41.49
C LEU A 17 -36.60 0.78 -40.76
N VAL A 18 -36.61 -0.40 -41.37
CA VAL A 18 -36.00 -1.63 -40.86
C VAL A 18 -34.48 -1.53 -40.82
N GLU A 19 -33.84 -0.97 -41.84
CA GLU A 19 -32.39 -0.76 -41.89
C GLU A 19 -31.92 0.19 -40.78
N CYS A 20 -32.67 1.28 -40.54
CA CYS A 20 -32.40 2.20 -39.44
C CYS A 20 -32.53 1.50 -38.07
N LEU A 21 -33.52 0.62 -37.90
CA LEU A 21 -33.71 -0.14 -36.65
C LEU A 21 -32.55 -1.11 -36.40
N ILE A 22 -32.12 -1.85 -37.42
CA ILE A 22 -30.96 -2.76 -37.32
C ILE A 22 -29.68 -1.97 -37.04
N ALA A 23 -29.48 -0.82 -37.68
CA ALA A 23 -28.32 0.02 -37.44
C ALA A 23 -28.24 0.48 -35.97
N ILE A 24 -29.36 0.95 -35.39
CA ILE A 24 -29.42 1.34 -33.98
C ILE A 24 -29.12 0.14 -33.06
N LEU A 25 -29.64 -1.05 -33.38
CA LEU A 25 -29.40 -2.27 -32.60
C LEU A 25 -27.91 -2.67 -32.63
N VAL A 26 -27.28 -2.66 -33.81
CA VAL A 26 -25.85 -2.99 -33.96
C VAL A 26 -24.98 -1.97 -33.23
N VAL A 27 -25.30 -0.67 -33.33
CA VAL A 27 -24.57 0.38 -32.60
C VAL A 27 -24.70 0.19 -31.08
N ASN A 28 -25.90 -0.07 -30.57
CA ASN A 28 -26.12 -0.30 -29.14
C ASN A 28 -25.38 -1.54 -28.63
N LEU A 29 -25.36 -2.62 -29.41
CA LEU A 29 -24.60 -3.83 -29.08
C LEU A 29 -23.08 -3.55 -29.08
N GLY A 30 -22.60 -2.78 -30.06
CA GLY A 30 -21.20 -2.37 -30.14
C GLY A 30 -20.78 -1.52 -28.93
N VAL A 31 -21.59 -0.55 -28.53
CA VAL A 31 -21.33 0.28 -27.34
C VAL A 31 -21.36 -0.56 -26.05
N ALA A 32 -22.31 -1.49 -25.92
CA ALA A 32 -22.39 -2.37 -24.76
C ALA A 32 -21.14 -3.25 -24.59
N MET A 33 -20.56 -3.74 -25.70
CA MET A 33 -19.31 -4.52 -25.66
C MET A 33 -18.09 -3.70 -25.22
N LEU A 34 -18.08 -2.39 -25.43
CA LEU A 34 -16.99 -1.50 -25.01
C LEU A 34 -17.08 -1.08 -23.53
N ALA A 35 -18.24 -1.23 -22.88
CA ALA A 35 -18.43 -0.81 -21.49
C ALA A 35 -17.56 -1.60 -20.50
N ALA A 36 -17.52 -2.93 -20.64
CA ALA A 36 -16.75 -3.81 -19.75
C ALA A 36 -15.23 -3.51 -19.74
N PRO A 37 -14.52 -3.42 -20.88
CA PRO A 37 -13.09 -3.10 -20.86
C PRO A 37 -12.79 -1.69 -20.33
N LEU A 38 -13.67 -0.71 -20.57
CA LEU A 38 -13.48 0.65 -20.04
C LEU A 38 -13.57 0.68 -18.50
N LEU A 39 -14.55 -0.03 -17.93
CA LEU A 39 -14.66 -0.16 -16.47
C LEU A 39 -13.43 -0.86 -15.87
N MET A 40 -12.92 -1.89 -16.54
CA MET A 40 -11.71 -2.60 -16.12
C MET A 40 -10.46 -1.68 -16.11
N VAL A 41 -10.31 -0.82 -17.13
CA VAL A 41 -9.22 0.18 -17.18
C VAL A 41 -9.39 1.26 -16.09
N ALA A 42 -10.62 1.71 -15.83
CA ALA A 42 -10.88 2.68 -14.77
C ALA A 42 -10.55 2.10 -13.38
N ALA A 43 -10.95 0.86 -13.11
CA ALA A 43 -10.71 0.19 -11.85
C ALA A 43 -9.21 -0.02 -11.57
N THR A 44 -8.42 -0.43 -12.58
CA THR A 44 -6.97 -0.61 -12.43
C THR A 44 -6.24 0.69 -12.15
N ARG A 45 -6.64 1.80 -12.77
CA ARG A 45 -6.06 3.13 -12.48
C ARG A 45 -6.30 3.55 -11.04
N LEU A 46 -7.53 3.37 -10.54
CA LEU A 46 -7.85 3.71 -9.15
C LEU A 46 -7.08 2.84 -8.15
N ARG A 47 -6.94 1.53 -8.44
CA ARG A 47 -6.14 0.63 -7.61
C ARG A 47 -4.66 1.02 -7.61
N ASN A 48 -4.10 1.34 -8.76
CA ASN A 48 -2.71 1.78 -8.89
C ASN A 48 -2.45 3.09 -8.14
N ASP A 49 -3.37 4.06 -8.23
CA ASP A 49 -3.27 5.32 -7.49
C ASP A 49 -3.25 5.08 -5.96
N ARG A 50 -4.15 4.23 -5.45
CA ARG A 50 -4.17 3.86 -4.03
C ARG A 50 -2.89 3.15 -3.58
N ILE A 51 -2.32 2.27 -4.41
CA ILE A 51 -1.06 1.58 -4.09
C ILE A 51 0.11 2.58 -4.07
N ASN A 52 0.14 3.53 -5.00
CA ASN A 52 1.17 4.57 -5.04
C ASN A 52 1.11 5.45 -3.79
N GLN A 53 -0.09 5.90 -3.41
CA GLN A 53 -0.31 6.68 -2.19
C GLN A 53 0.09 5.90 -0.93
N ALA A 54 -0.28 4.61 -0.84
CA ALA A 54 0.11 3.75 0.28
C ALA A 54 1.64 3.57 0.36
N THR A 55 2.31 3.46 -0.78
CA THR A 55 3.78 3.31 -0.85
C THR A 55 4.48 4.61 -0.45
N GLU A 56 3.97 5.76 -0.89
CA GLU A 56 4.47 7.08 -0.47
C GLU A 56 4.33 7.27 1.03
N LEU A 57 3.17 6.91 1.60
CA LEU A 57 2.93 6.97 3.03
C LEU A 57 3.86 6.04 3.83
N ALA A 58 4.11 4.83 3.34
CA ALA A 58 5.04 3.90 3.97
C ALA A 58 6.48 4.45 4.02
N ARG A 59 6.94 5.07 2.92
CA ARG A 59 8.26 5.71 2.85
C ARG A 59 8.34 6.91 3.79
N ALA A 60 7.33 7.76 3.79
CA ALA A 60 7.27 8.92 4.68
C ALA A 60 7.37 8.53 6.16
N GLU A 61 6.72 7.44 6.58
CA GLU A 61 6.85 6.96 7.96
C GLU A 61 8.25 6.39 8.22
N VAL A 62 8.86 5.63 7.30
CA VAL A 62 10.26 5.19 7.47
C VAL A 62 11.23 6.37 7.58
N ASP A 63 11.10 7.38 6.72
CA ASP A 63 11.97 8.55 6.74
C ASP A 63 11.79 9.36 8.03
N ARG A 64 10.55 9.45 8.52
CA ARG A 64 10.28 10.00 9.85
C ARG A 64 11.00 9.22 10.96
N LEU A 65 10.98 7.88 10.92
CA LEU A 65 11.71 7.06 11.90
C LEU A 65 13.23 7.26 11.81
N ARG A 66 13.78 7.44 10.60
CA ARG A 66 15.20 7.75 10.40
C ARG A 66 15.57 9.10 11.02
N VAL A 67 14.81 10.15 10.75
CA VAL A 67 15.04 11.47 11.36
C VAL A 67 14.98 11.40 12.89
N MET A 68 14.04 10.64 13.45
CA MET A 68 13.98 10.43 14.90
C MET A 68 15.21 9.69 15.44
N MET A 69 15.75 8.73 14.69
CA MET A 69 16.96 8.01 15.07
C MET A 69 18.20 8.91 15.05
N GLU A 70 18.30 9.82 14.08
CA GLU A 70 19.37 10.81 13.99
C GLU A 70 19.38 11.80 15.15
N GLN A 71 18.20 12.17 15.65
CA GLN A 71 18.06 13.02 16.85
C GLN A 71 18.57 12.35 18.14
N GLY A 72 18.80 11.05 18.09
CA GLY A 72 19.36 10.26 19.18
C GLY A 72 18.30 9.88 20.21
N VAL A 73 17.95 8.59 20.19
CA VAL A 73 17.04 8.01 21.18
C VAL A 73 17.85 7.18 22.18
N GLU A 74 17.89 7.64 23.42
CA GLU A 74 18.38 6.85 24.55
C GLU A 74 17.25 5.96 25.07
N ILE A 75 17.53 4.72 25.47
CA ILE A 75 16.55 3.89 26.19
C ILE A 75 16.56 4.32 27.67
N ARG A 76 15.76 5.32 27.98
CA ARG A 76 15.33 5.63 29.34
C ARG A 76 13.86 5.25 29.46
N THR A 77 13.39 4.92 30.66
CA THR A 77 12.02 4.42 30.89
C THR A 77 10.91 5.33 30.36
N THR A 78 11.21 6.61 30.09
CA THR A 78 10.29 7.61 29.54
C THR A 78 10.37 7.80 28.02
N THR A 79 11.42 7.32 27.34
CA THR A 79 11.66 7.53 25.90
C THR A 79 11.24 6.35 25.02
N LEU A 80 10.73 5.25 25.61
CA LEU A 80 10.18 4.13 24.84
C LEU A 80 8.96 4.51 23.99
N ASN A 81 8.28 5.60 24.33
CA ASN A 81 7.20 6.18 23.54
C ASN A 81 7.67 6.84 22.22
N VAL A 82 8.99 6.95 22.02
CA VAL A 82 9.63 7.53 20.83
C VAL A 82 10.00 6.47 19.79
N LEU A 83 10.08 5.21 20.21
CA LEU A 83 10.44 4.10 19.33
C LEU A 83 9.17 3.35 18.89
N PRO A 84 9.10 2.84 17.65
CA PRO A 84 7.96 2.04 17.18
C PRO A 84 7.74 0.81 18.05
N PRO A 85 6.53 0.35 18.35
CA PRO A 85 6.33 -0.78 19.28
C PRO A 85 7.10 -2.03 18.86
N ALA A 86 7.58 -2.80 19.85
CA ALA A 86 8.30 -4.04 19.58
C ALA A 86 7.35 -5.10 19.00
N SER A 87 7.80 -5.80 17.95
CA SER A 87 7.08 -6.95 17.40
C SER A 87 7.09 -8.14 18.36
N SER A 88 6.13 -9.05 18.19
CA SER A 88 6.17 -10.36 18.84
C SER A 88 7.23 -11.28 18.23
N ILE A 89 7.78 -10.91 17.07
CA ILE A 89 8.88 -11.59 16.39
C ILE A 89 10.19 -10.88 16.73
N SER A 90 11.19 -11.61 17.25
CA SER A 90 12.50 -11.04 17.56
C SER A 90 13.42 -11.08 16.34
N ALA A 91 13.25 -10.14 15.42
CA ALA A 91 14.13 -9.98 14.27
C ALA A 91 15.37 -9.15 14.66
N THR A 92 16.56 -9.59 14.25
CA THR A 92 17.81 -8.85 14.45
C THR A 92 18.24 -8.13 13.16
N ILE A 93 19.27 -7.29 13.25
CA ILE A 93 19.90 -6.68 12.07
C ILE A 93 20.45 -7.76 11.14
N GLY A 94 20.26 -7.61 9.84
CA GLY A 94 20.48 -8.62 8.80
C GLY A 94 19.33 -9.62 8.64
N GLN A 95 18.28 -9.55 9.47
CA GLN A 95 17.15 -10.49 9.46
C GLN A 95 15.79 -9.77 9.47
N ALA A 96 15.72 -8.54 8.96
CA ALA A 96 14.50 -7.75 8.96
C ALA A 96 13.30 -8.45 8.28
N ASP A 97 13.54 -9.36 7.34
CA ASP A 97 12.49 -10.14 6.66
C ASP A 97 11.67 -11.03 7.61
N GLN A 98 12.22 -11.40 8.78
CA GLN A 98 11.49 -12.17 9.79
C GLN A 98 10.29 -11.39 10.35
N LEU A 99 10.31 -10.05 10.28
CA LEU A 99 9.20 -9.20 10.68
C LEU A 99 7.93 -9.45 9.86
N SER A 100 8.04 -10.06 8.67
CA SER A 100 6.90 -10.48 7.87
C SER A 100 5.95 -11.47 8.60
N ALA A 101 6.45 -12.21 9.59
CA ALA A 101 5.65 -13.13 10.40
C ALA A 101 4.80 -12.42 11.48
N GLN A 102 4.97 -11.09 11.67
CA GLN A 102 4.14 -10.32 12.61
C GLN A 102 2.65 -10.40 12.20
N PRO A 103 1.74 -10.67 13.15
CA PRO A 103 0.31 -10.64 12.88
C PRO A 103 -0.17 -9.30 12.30
N PRO A 104 -1.20 -9.31 11.44
CA PRO A 104 -1.86 -8.11 10.97
C PRO A 104 -2.50 -7.32 12.14
N PRO A 105 -2.85 -6.05 11.91
CA PRO A 105 -3.44 -5.22 12.95
C PRO A 105 -4.84 -5.73 13.32
N ASN A 106 -5.16 -5.71 14.61
CA ASN A 106 -6.45 -6.11 15.17
C ASN A 106 -7.32 -4.91 15.61
N SER A 107 -6.78 -3.70 15.50
CA SER A 107 -7.45 -2.47 15.90
C SER A 107 -6.89 -1.28 15.13
N LEU A 108 -7.78 -0.33 14.83
CA LEU A 108 -7.46 0.95 14.21
C LEU A 108 -7.60 2.03 15.28
N VAL A 109 -6.53 2.80 15.48
CA VAL A 109 -6.46 3.86 16.50
C VAL A 109 -6.02 5.18 15.87
N ASP A 110 -6.47 6.29 16.45
CA ASP A 110 -5.97 7.62 16.10
C ASP A 110 -4.68 7.87 16.90
N CYS A 111 -3.54 7.62 16.26
CA CYS A 111 -2.25 7.85 16.89
C CYS A 111 -1.94 9.34 16.95
N SER A 112 -2.34 9.98 18.06
CA SER A 112 -2.20 11.41 18.35
C SER A 112 -1.13 11.74 19.40
N GLY A 113 -0.34 10.75 19.84
CA GLY A 113 0.81 10.98 20.74
C GLY A 113 1.90 11.83 20.09
N ALA A 114 2.89 12.25 20.88
CA ALA A 114 3.98 13.16 20.46
C ALA A 114 4.66 12.77 19.13
N LEU A 115 4.63 11.48 18.76
CA LEU A 115 5.21 10.94 17.53
C LEU A 115 4.23 10.10 16.72
N GLY A 116 2.93 10.17 17.02
CA GLY A 116 1.88 9.51 16.26
C GLY A 116 2.13 8.01 15.99
N LEU A 117 2.84 7.32 16.89
CA LEU A 117 3.13 5.89 16.82
C LEU A 117 2.03 5.09 17.56
N PRO A 118 1.79 3.83 17.15
CA PRO A 118 0.90 2.94 17.89
C PRO A 118 1.58 2.47 19.19
N THR A 119 0.79 2.07 20.20
CA THR A 119 1.35 1.56 21.46
C THR A 119 1.66 0.06 21.40
N SER A 120 1.10 -0.66 20.43
CA SER A 120 1.31 -2.09 20.20
C SER A 120 1.61 -2.37 18.72
N ALA A 121 2.43 -3.40 18.46
CA ALA A 121 2.70 -3.87 17.11
C ALA A 121 1.48 -4.45 16.39
N THR A 122 0.37 -4.72 17.10
CA THR A 122 -0.91 -5.17 16.51
C THR A 122 -1.90 -4.03 16.28
N GLN A 123 -1.51 -2.79 16.51
CA GLN A 123 -2.34 -1.61 16.24
C GLN A 123 -1.90 -0.93 14.95
N ALA A 124 -2.87 -0.40 14.20
CA ALA A 124 -2.61 0.48 13.08
C ALA A 124 -3.09 1.90 13.39
N CYS A 125 -2.32 2.87 12.93
CA CYS A 125 -2.64 4.28 13.03
C CYS A 125 -3.46 4.74 11.83
N ARG A 126 -4.57 5.44 12.07
CA ARG A 126 -5.31 6.09 11.00
C ARG A 126 -4.50 7.26 10.42
N ARG A 127 -4.39 7.31 9.09
CA ARG A 127 -3.72 8.37 8.33
C ARG A 127 -4.59 8.74 7.14
N ARG A 128 -4.69 10.03 6.84
CA ARG A 128 -5.46 10.54 5.71
C ARG A 128 -4.51 11.20 4.71
N LEU A 129 -4.58 10.77 3.46
CA LEU A 129 -3.83 11.35 2.34
C LEU A 129 -4.81 11.57 1.19
N ASN A 130 -4.87 12.78 0.64
CA ASN A 130 -5.74 13.13 -0.49
C ASN A 130 -7.19 12.64 -0.35
N ASN A 131 -7.80 12.87 0.82
CA ASN A 131 -9.18 12.46 1.14
C ASN A 131 -9.42 10.93 1.22
N THR A 132 -8.36 10.12 1.15
CA THR A 132 -8.39 8.67 1.33
C THR A 132 -7.81 8.31 2.69
N GLU A 133 -8.45 7.37 3.39
CA GLU A 133 -8.01 6.90 4.70
C GLU A 133 -7.23 5.58 4.58
N PHE A 134 -6.08 5.57 5.23
CA PHE A 134 -5.17 4.44 5.32
C PHE A 134 -4.96 4.08 6.78
N ALA A 135 -4.64 2.82 7.00
CA ALA A 135 -4.24 2.33 8.30
C ALA A 135 -2.80 1.84 8.26
N VAL A 136 -1.94 2.45 9.08
CA VAL A 136 -0.50 2.23 9.05
C VAL A 136 -0.07 1.48 10.30
N GLN A 137 0.42 0.26 10.11
CA GLN A 137 0.99 -0.57 11.16
C GLN A 137 2.52 -0.42 11.10
N VAL A 138 3.13 0.01 12.20
CA VAL A 138 4.58 0.18 12.33
C VAL A 138 5.05 -0.57 13.55
N TYR A 139 6.12 -1.34 13.41
CA TYR A 139 6.75 -2.05 14.53
C TYR A 139 8.21 -2.36 14.22
N ARG A 140 8.98 -2.54 15.30
CA ARG A 140 10.42 -2.80 15.27
C ARG A 140 10.75 -4.20 15.78
N GLY A 141 11.85 -4.76 15.29
CA GLY A 141 12.47 -5.93 15.90
C GLY A 141 13.37 -5.56 17.08
N GLN A 142 14.40 -6.36 17.31
CA GLN A 142 15.33 -6.20 18.42
C GLN A 142 16.21 -4.97 18.23
N LEU A 143 16.37 -4.20 19.31
CA LEU A 143 17.23 -3.02 19.35
C LEU A 143 18.70 -3.44 19.50
N SER A 144 19.58 -2.87 18.69
CA SER A 144 21.02 -2.83 18.93
C SER A 144 21.34 -1.55 19.69
N VAL A 145 21.94 -1.66 20.87
CA VAL A 145 22.27 -0.54 21.75
C VAL A 145 23.74 -0.52 22.13
N ASN A 146 24.33 0.65 22.35
CA ASN A 146 25.68 0.77 22.88
C ASN A 146 25.71 0.56 24.42
N SER A 147 26.91 0.66 25.01
CA SER A 147 27.14 0.56 26.47
C SER A 147 26.41 1.63 27.29
N SER A 148 25.99 2.73 26.66
CA SER A 148 25.26 3.85 27.26
C SER A 148 23.74 3.77 27.02
N ASN A 149 23.22 2.63 26.57
CA ASN A 149 21.80 2.43 26.20
C ASN A 149 21.30 3.34 25.06
N LEU A 150 22.21 3.83 24.22
CA LEU A 150 21.89 4.56 23.01
C LEU A 150 21.48 3.58 21.91
N VAL A 151 20.35 3.82 21.24
CA VAL A 151 19.92 2.98 20.13
C VAL A 151 20.80 3.23 18.91
N LEU A 152 21.48 2.18 18.45
CA LEU A 152 22.42 2.18 17.33
C LEU A 152 21.78 1.67 16.04
N ALA A 153 20.96 0.63 16.12
CA ALA A 153 20.26 0.07 14.97
C ALA A 153 19.02 -0.73 15.38
N TYR A 154 18.02 -0.82 14.50
CA TYR A 154 16.95 -1.81 14.60
C TYR A 154 16.29 -2.09 13.25
N PRO A 155 15.81 -3.32 12.99
CA PRO A 155 14.96 -3.60 11.84
C PRO A 155 13.54 -3.08 12.12
N VAL A 156 12.91 -2.55 11.08
CA VAL A 156 11.54 -2.03 11.12
C VAL A 156 10.75 -2.51 9.91
N GLN A 157 9.46 -2.74 10.13
CA GLN A 157 8.52 -2.98 9.05
C GLN A 157 7.32 -2.05 9.18
N VAL A 158 6.96 -1.42 8.06
CA VAL A 158 5.78 -0.57 7.91
C VAL A 158 4.83 -1.27 6.95
N ARG A 159 3.59 -1.51 7.38
CA ARG A 159 2.52 -2.05 6.54
C ARG A 159 1.41 -1.02 6.44
N VAL A 160 0.94 -0.78 5.22
CA VAL A 160 -0.16 0.15 4.96
C VAL A 160 -1.34 -0.63 4.40
N TYR A 161 -2.48 -0.46 5.04
CA TYR A 161 -3.76 -1.07 4.68
C TYR A 161 -4.73 0.03 4.25
N SER A 162 -5.81 -0.33 3.54
CA SER A 162 -6.96 0.58 3.47
C SER A 162 -7.58 0.70 4.86
N ALA A 163 -8.15 1.85 5.23
CA ALA A 163 -8.79 1.97 6.55
C ALA A 163 -9.98 1.00 6.73
N GLU A 164 -10.62 0.63 5.63
CA GLU A 164 -11.73 -0.34 5.57
C GLU A 164 -11.27 -1.80 5.79
N ALA A 165 -9.98 -2.10 5.57
CA ALA A 165 -9.39 -3.43 5.65
C ALA A 165 -9.33 -4.03 7.07
N ILE A 166 -9.30 -3.18 8.10
CA ILE A 166 -8.96 -3.62 9.45
C ILE A 166 -10.24 -4.03 10.16
N PRO A 167 -10.45 -5.33 10.42
CA PRO A 167 -11.61 -5.78 11.17
C PRO A 167 -11.48 -5.28 12.61
N VAL A 168 -12.61 -4.89 13.19
CA VAL A 168 -12.76 -4.68 14.63
C VAL A 168 -12.63 -6.02 15.41
N THR A 169 -12.35 -7.13 14.73
CA THR A 169 -12.39 -8.50 15.27
C THR A 169 -11.23 -9.40 14.80
N THR A 170 -10.19 -9.46 15.64
CA THR A 170 -9.38 -10.60 16.14
C THR A 170 -8.86 -11.76 15.27
N SER A 171 -9.13 -11.89 13.97
CA SER A 171 -8.58 -13.03 13.21
C SER A 171 -8.14 -12.65 11.81
N ALA A 172 -6.85 -12.29 11.66
CA ALA A 172 -6.25 -12.19 10.34
C ALA A 172 -4.87 -12.87 10.33
N THR A 173 -4.62 -13.64 9.28
CA THR A 173 -3.40 -14.41 9.04
C THR A 173 -2.30 -13.51 8.45
N PRO A 174 -1.02 -13.86 8.60
CA PRO A 174 0.08 -13.10 7.99
C PRO A 174 0.04 -13.24 6.46
N VAL A 175 0.13 -12.13 5.72
CA VAL A 175 0.06 -12.15 4.26
C VAL A 175 1.05 -11.20 3.60
N THR A 176 1.75 -11.76 2.59
CA THR A 176 2.65 -11.13 1.62
C THR A 176 1.93 -10.07 0.76
N GLN A 177 2.66 -9.03 0.30
CA GLN A 177 2.13 -8.02 -0.63
C GLN A 177 1.40 -8.66 -1.81
N GLU A 178 0.24 -8.11 -2.18
CA GLU A 178 -0.51 -8.59 -3.33
C GLU A 178 -0.08 -7.82 -4.60
N PRO A 179 0.41 -8.49 -5.66
CA PRO A 179 0.50 -7.84 -6.97
C PRO A 179 -0.91 -7.52 -7.46
N ALA A 180 -1.06 -6.47 -8.27
CA ALA A 180 -2.32 -6.05 -8.87
C ALA A 180 -2.84 -7.10 -9.89
N ALA A 181 -3.27 -8.26 -9.41
CA ALA A 181 -3.86 -9.33 -10.20
C ALA A 181 -5.38 -9.31 -10.04
N MET A 182 -6.09 -9.58 -11.15
CA MET A 182 -7.55 -9.47 -11.27
C MET A 182 -8.32 -10.63 -10.61
N THR A 183 -7.65 -11.57 -9.94
CA THR A 183 -8.27 -12.84 -9.50
C THR A 183 -7.87 -13.28 -8.09
N SER A 184 -7.43 -12.39 -7.21
CA SER A 184 -7.20 -12.77 -5.81
C SER A 184 -8.53 -13.05 -5.10
N SER A 185 -8.60 -14.23 -4.52
CA SER A 185 -9.78 -14.91 -4.00
C SER A 185 -10.62 -14.11 -2.99
N LEU A 186 -11.93 -14.31 -3.10
CA LEU A 186 -13.09 -13.76 -2.37
C LEU A 186 -13.09 -13.85 -0.82
N VAL A 187 -12.00 -14.23 -0.15
CA VAL A 187 -11.92 -14.27 1.32
C VAL A 187 -10.52 -13.80 1.74
N GLY A 188 -10.43 -12.61 2.33
CA GLY A 188 -9.17 -12.06 2.86
C GLY A 188 -8.36 -11.16 1.91
N ALA A 189 -8.94 -10.68 0.81
CA ALA A 189 -8.31 -9.64 -0.03
C ALA A 189 -8.36 -8.25 0.63
N GLU A 190 -9.39 -7.99 1.44
CA GLU A 190 -9.52 -6.71 2.15
C GLU A 190 -8.50 -6.56 3.28
N THR A 191 -8.11 -7.63 3.97
CA THR A 191 -7.16 -7.58 5.10
C THR A 191 -5.68 -7.56 4.69
N ARG A 192 -5.38 -7.46 3.39
CA ARG A 192 -4.01 -7.48 2.87
C ARG A 192 -3.41 -6.07 2.83
N PRO A 193 -2.10 -5.92 3.10
CA PRO A 193 -1.45 -4.63 3.00
C PRO A 193 -1.31 -4.20 1.53
N LEU A 194 -1.65 -2.94 1.24
CA LEU A 194 -1.43 -2.27 -0.04
C LEU A 194 0.06 -2.01 -0.30
N ALA A 195 0.82 -1.77 0.76
CA ALA A 195 2.26 -1.59 0.72
C ALA A 195 2.91 -2.17 1.99
N VAL A 196 4.09 -2.79 1.82
CA VAL A 196 4.92 -3.28 2.91
C VAL A 196 6.35 -2.81 2.67
N LEU A 197 6.90 -2.05 3.60
CA LEU A 197 8.29 -1.61 3.54
C LEU A 197 9.04 -2.21 4.72
N THR A 198 10.01 -3.05 4.42
CA THR A 198 10.97 -3.58 5.40
C THR A 198 12.28 -2.83 5.22
N THR A 199 12.83 -2.29 6.30
CA THR A 199 14.15 -1.65 6.26
C THR A 199 14.80 -1.79 7.61
N GLU A 200 16.11 -1.54 7.64
CA GLU A 200 16.86 -1.38 8.87
C GLU A 200 17.14 0.11 9.04
N ILE A 201 17.02 0.59 10.27
CA ILE A 201 17.39 1.95 10.63
C ILE A 201 18.66 1.85 11.45
N ILE A 202 19.70 2.55 10.99
CA ILE A 202 21.04 2.53 11.57
C ILE A 202 21.45 3.99 11.81
N ARG A 203 22.05 4.25 12.97
CA ARG A 203 22.57 5.57 13.32
C ARG A 203 23.97 5.76 12.74
N SER A 204 24.26 6.94 12.21
CA SER A 204 25.49 7.21 11.45
C SER A 204 26.70 7.68 12.28
N ASP A 205 26.71 7.57 13.62
CA ASP A 205 27.91 7.94 14.37
C ASP A 205 29.00 6.84 14.28
N SER A 206 30.16 7.23 13.79
CA SER A 206 30.93 6.47 12.81
C SER A 206 32.15 5.72 13.36
N SER A 207 32.07 5.10 14.54
CA SER A 207 33.14 4.18 14.97
C SER A 207 32.62 3.00 15.79
N GLU A 208 31.77 3.22 16.78
CA GLU A 208 31.19 2.13 17.57
C GLU A 208 30.16 1.32 16.78
N THR A 209 29.34 2.01 15.97
CA THR A 209 28.24 1.42 15.21
C THR A 209 28.75 0.47 14.13
N LEU A 210 29.78 0.90 13.37
CA LEU A 210 30.39 0.05 12.35
C LEU A 210 31.08 -1.16 12.97
N CYS A 211 31.89 -0.96 14.03
CA CYS A 211 32.60 -2.05 14.71
C CYS A 211 31.67 -3.11 15.30
N ARG A 212 30.50 -2.71 15.83
CA ARG A 212 29.49 -3.66 16.31
C ARG A 212 28.75 -4.38 15.19
N LEU A 213 28.51 -3.73 14.06
CA LEU A 213 27.86 -4.35 12.91
C LEU A 213 28.79 -5.34 12.17
N THR A 214 30.09 -5.07 12.15
CA THR A 214 31.08 -5.91 11.47
C THR A 214 31.85 -6.87 12.40
N ASN A 215 31.48 -6.95 13.69
CA ASN A 215 32.19 -7.74 14.70
C ASN A 215 33.72 -7.53 14.65
N CYS A 216 34.17 -6.29 14.81
CA CYS A 216 35.60 -6.01 14.96
C CYS A 216 36.09 -6.63 16.27
N SER A 217 36.83 -7.74 16.15
CA SER A 217 37.54 -8.41 17.25
C SER A 217 38.86 -7.73 17.58
#